data_AF-A0A925H3V2-F1
#
_entry.id   AF-A0A925H3V2-F1
#
_cell.length_a   1.000
_cell.length_b   1.000
_cell.length_c   1.000
_cell.angle_alpha   90.00
_cell.angle_beta   90.00
_cell.angle_gamma   90.00
#
_symmetry.space_group_name_H-M   'P 1'
#
loop_
_entity.id
_entity.type
_entity.pdbx_description
1 polymer ?
#
loop_
_entity_poly.entity_id
_entity_poly.type
_entity_poly.pdbx_seq_one_letter_code
_entity_poly.pdbx_strand_id
1 'polypeptide(L)'
;MVRSIALALSLGMLLCPAQTSRRKPAPPAKTTSAPAKTVVVDPSLPFPLETIRVTGNQQLAEAEIIRMSGLQPGQQVTRADFDAAQAKLLASGL
;
A
#
# COMPACT_ATOMS: atom_id res chain seq x y z
N MET A 1 -11.64 -48.58 -31.50
CA MET A 1 -10.62 -48.07 -30.57
C MET A 1 -11.33 -47.60 -29.31
N VAL A 2 -11.69 -48.54 -28.43
CA VAL A 2 -10.95 -48.96 -27.22
C VAL A 2 -10.92 -47.86 -26.15
N ARG A 3 -11.76 -48.13 -25.15
CA ARG A 3 -12.03 -47.44 -23.88
C ARG A 3 -10.76 -47.27 -23.04
N SER A 4 -10.69 -46.22 -22.22
CA SER A 4 -10.11 -46.31 -20.86
C SER A 4 -10.42 -45.07 -20.03
N ILE A 5 -11.43 -45.21 -19.18
CA ILE A 5 -11.73 -44.38 -18.02
C ILE A 5 -10.83 -44.89 -16.90
N ALA A 6 -9.85 -44.09 -16.47
CA ALA A 6 -9.03 -44.40 -15.31
C ALA A 6 -9.55 -43.62 -14.10
N LEU A 7 -10.50 -44.24 -13.41
CA LEU A 7 -10.95 -43.89 -12.08
C LEU A 7 -9.89 -44.40 -11.09
N ALA A 8 -8.99 -43.54 -10.62
CA ALA A 8 -8.02 -43.87 -9.59
C ALA A 8 -8.50 -43.32 -8.24
N LEU A 9 -9.18 -44.20 -7.51
CA LEU A 9 -9.50 -44.09 -6.10
C LEU A 9 -8.21 -44.31 -5.28
N SER A 10 -7.72 -43.30 -4.58
CA SER A 10 -6.63 -43.47 -3.60
C SER A 10 -6.98 -42.83 -2.27
N LEU A 11 -7.38 -43.71 -1.37
CA LEU A 11 -7.54 -43.55 0.07
C LEU A 11 -6.17 -43.33 0.73
N GLY A 12 -6.05 -42.31 1.57
CA GLY A 12 -4.92 -42.11 2.48
C GLY A 12 -4.91 -40.67 2.99
N MET A 13 -4.48 -40.35 4.19
CA MET A 13 -4.11 -41.11 5.37
C MET A 13 -4.08 -40.05 6.47
N LEU A 14 -4.43 -40.48 7.67
CA LEU A 14 -4.69 -39.69 8.86
C LEU A 14 -3.42 -38.97 9.38
N LEU A 15 -3.64 -37.83 10.05
CA LEU A 15 -2.75 -37.00 10.90
C LEU A 15 -1.98 -35.83 10.24
N CYS A 16 -2.30 -34.62 10.70
CA CYS A 16 -1.31 -33.54 10.88
C CYS A 16 -1.69 -32.69 12.13
N PRO A 17 -0.79 -32.47 13.10
CA PRO A 17 -1.08 -31.84 14.38
C PRO A 17 -0.93 -30.31 14.30
N ALA A 18 -1.90 -29.55 14.83
CA ALA A 18 -1.75 -28.10 14.95
C ALA A 18 -1.80 -27.69 16.43
N GLN A 19 -0.60 -27.47 16.95
CA GLN A 19 -0.25 -27.03 18.30
C GLN A 19 -1.07 -25.83 18.76
N THR A 20 -1.73 -25.96 19.92
CA THR A 20 -2.30 -24.82 20.64
C THR A 20 -1.15 -24.07 21.33
N SER A 21 -0.53 -23.13 20.63
CA SER A 21 0.53 -22.30 21.21
C SER A 21 -0.10 -21.33 22.23
N ARG A 22 0.12 -21.60 23.53
CA ARG A 22 -0.16 -20.67 24.64
C ARG A 22 0.57 -19.35 24.37
N ARG A 23 -0.16 -18.29 24.04
CA ARG A 23 0.39 -16.93 24.07
C ARG A 23 0.63 -16.52 25.52
N LYS A 24 1.91 -16.44 25.88
CA LYS A 24 2.40 -15.77 27.09
C LYS A 24 2.15 -14.26 26.94
N PRO A 25 1.54 -13.56 27.92
CA PRO A 25 1.38 -12.11 27.85
C PRO A 25 2.76 -11.43 27.89
N ALA A 26 3.05 -10.59 26.91
CA ALA A 26 4.24 -9.74 26.92
C ALA A 26 4.01 -8.53 27.86
N PRO A 27 5.01 -8.11 28.64
CA PRO A 27 4.95 -6.89 29.44
C PRO A 27 4.96 -5.63 28.54
N PRO A 28 4.37 -4.50 28.97
CA PRO A 28 4.29 -3.28 28.18
C PRO A 28 5.68 -2.68 27.96
N ALA A 29 6.08 -2.59 26.70
CA ALA A 29 7.29 -1.88 26.28
C ALA A 29 7.08 -0.37 26.51
N LYS A 30 7.94 0.22 27.34
CA LYS A 30 8.06 1.67 27.52
C LYS A 30 8.71 2.26 26.28
N THR A 31 7.94 2.94 25.44
CA THR A 31 8.46 3.77 24.34
C THR A 31 8.92 5.09 24.93
N THR A 32 10.23 5.23 25.17
CA THR A 32 10.85 6.52 25.45
C THR A 32 11.00 7.27 24.13
N SER A 33 10.14 8.26 23.90
CA SER A 33 10.23 9.16 22.74
C SER A 33 11.44 10.10 22.91
N ALA A 34 12.49 9.88 22.12
CA ALA A 34 13.58 10.84 21.98
C ALA A 34 13.12 12.08 21.19
N PRO A 35 13.60 13.29 21.51
CA PRO A 35 13.17 14.52 20.85
C PRO A 35 13.61 14.54 19.38
N ALA A 36 12.65 14.68 18.46
CA ALA A 36 12.89 14.76 17.04
C ALA A 36 13.66 16.05 16.70
N LYS A 37 14.83 15.89 16.07
CA LYS A 37 15.64 16.97 15.53
C LYS A 37 14.88 17.62 14.37
N THR A 38 14.53 18.91 14.48
CA THR A 38 13.88 19.65 13.41
C THR A 38 14.83 19.81 12.22
N VAL A 39 14.57 19.09 11.13
CA VAL A 39 15.29 19.23 9.86
C VAL A 39 14.61 20.33 9.06
N VAL A 40 15.34 21.40 8.76
CA VAL A 40 14.89 22.43 7.82
C VAL A 40 15.12 21.89 6.41
N VAL A 41 14.04 21.72 5.64
CA VAL A 41 14.06 21.15 4.29
C VAL A 41 13.84 22.29 3.28
N ASP A 42 14.70 22.39 2.26
CA ASP A 42 14.52 23.32 1.13
C ASP A 42 13.41 22.79 0.19
N PRO A 43 12.30 23.50 0.01
CA PRO A 43 11.16 23.06 -0.80
C PRO A 43 11.44 23.09 -2.33
N SER A 44 12.57 23.66 -2.74
CA SER A 44 12.95 23.79 -4.16
C SER A 44 13.73 22.58 -4.67
N LEU A 45 14.23 21.73 -3.76
CA LEU A 45 14.92 20.51 -4.12
C LEU A 45 13.92 19.44 -4.56
N PRO A 46 14.27 18.61 -5.56
CA PRO A 46 13.45 17.47 -5.94
C PRO A 46 13.53 16.36 -4.87
N PHE A 47 12.38 15.78 -4.54
CA PHE A 47 12.24 14.67 -3.60
C PHE A 47 11.61 13.45 -4.28
N PRO A 48 12.00 12.22 -3.91
CA PRO A 48 11.35 11.03 -4.41
C PRO A 48 9.93 10.92 -3.85
N LEU A 49 8.95 10.74 -4.73
CA LEU A 49 7.56 10.52 -4.35
C LEU A 49 7.35 9.06 -3.94
N GLU A 50 7.35 8.73 -2.65
CA GLU A 50 7.25 7.34 -2.21
C GLU A 50 5.85 6.73 -2.37
N THR A 51 4.82 7.47 -1.97
CA THR A 51 3.44 6.94 -1.93
C THR A 51 2.44 8.05 -2.13
N ILE A 52 1.40 7.77 -2.92
CA ILE A 52 0.21 8.60 -3.03
C ILE A 52 -0.94 7.84 -2.38
N ARG A 53 -1.72 8.51 -1.53
CA ARG A 53 -2.96 7.97 -0.97
C ARG A 53 -4.09 8.90 -1.35
N VAL A 54 -5.16 8.34 -1.88
CA VAL A 54 -6.39 9.08 -2.14
C VAL A 54 -7.44 8.73 -1.10
N THR A 55 -8.05 9.75 -0.51
CA THR A 55 -9.09 9.59 0.51
C THR A 55 -10.30 10.46 0.19
N GLY A 56 -11.47 10.09 0.73
CA GLY A 56 -12.71 10.83 0.51
C GLY A 56 -13.33 10.66 -0.89
N ASN A 57 -12.72 9.84 -1.75
CA ASN A 57 -13.25 9.52 -3.06
C ASN A 57 -14.44 8.54 -2.95
N GLN A 58 -15.59 8.94 -3.50
CA GLN A 58 -16.80 8.09 -3.54
C GLN A 58 -17.16 7.63 -4.96
N GLN A 59 -16.92 8.49 -5.95
CA GLN A 59 -17.34 8.26 -7.34
C GLN A 59 -16.20 7.82 -8.24
N LEU A 60 -14.96 8.19 -7.91
CA LEU A 60 -13.78 7.85 -8.69
C LEU A 60 -12.90 6.83 -7.98
N ALA A 61 -12.34 5.93 -8.78
CA ALA A 61 -11.29 5.04 -8.33
C ALA A 61 -10.02 5.85 -8.01
N GLU A 62 -9.30 5.43 -6.97
CA GLU A 62 -8.03 6.04 -6.55
C GLU A 62 -7.03 6.14 -7.71
N ALA A 63 -6.90 5.07 -8.51
CA ALA A 63 -6.01 5.06 -9.67
C ALA A 63 -6.36 6.14 -10.71
N GLU A 64 -7.64 6.49 -10.86
CA GLU A 64 -8.05 7.54 -11.80
C GLU A 64 -7.65 8.92 -11.29
N ILE A 65 -7.87 9.20 -10.00
CA ILE A 65 -7.47 10.46 -9.38
C ILE A 65 -5.94 10.63 -9.45
N ILE A 66 -5.19 9.56 -9.20
CA ILE A 66 -3.73 9.57 -9.35
C ILE A 66 -3.34 9.89 -10.80
N ARG A 67 -3.96 9.24 -11.80
CA ARG A 67 -3.71 9.55 -13.22
C ARG A 67 -4.02 11.00 -13.56
N MET A 68 -5.15 11.54 -13.10
CA MET A 68 -5.57 12.93 -13.36
C MET A 68 -4.62 13.95 -12.74
N SER A 69 -4.08 13.64 -11.55
CA SER A 69 -3.06 14.48 -10.90
C SER A 69 -1.76 14.59 -11.71
N GLY A 70 -1.47 13.58 -12.54
CA GLY A 70 -0.21 13.47 -13.27
C GLY A 70 1.00 13.14 -12.40
N LEU A 71 0.79 12.73 -11.15
CA LEU A 71 1.83 12.29 -10.24
C LEU A 71 1.98 10.76 -10.25
N GLN A 72 3.22 10.27 -10.10
CA GLN A 72 3.51 8.83 -10.03
C GLN A 72 4.50 8.51 -8.90
N PRO A 73 4.27 7.45 -8.12
CA PRO A 73 5.25 6.97 -7.15
C PRO A 73 6.59 6.63 -7.83
N GLY A 74 7.70 6.90 -7.14
CA GLY A 74 9.07 6.72 -7.61
C GLY A 74 9.62 7.89 -8.42
N GLN A 75 8.80 8.85 -8.85
CA GLN A 75 9.30 10.01 -9.60
C GLN A 75 9.87 11.08 -8.67
N GLN A 76 10.81 11.88 -9.17
CA GLN A 76 11.31 13.07 -8.47
C GLN A 76 10.34 14.23 -8.66
N VAL A 77 9.90 14.85 -7.57
CA VAL A 77 8.93 15.95 -7.56
C VAL A 77 9.41 17.11 -6.72
N THR A 78 9.04 18.31 -7.14
CA THR A 78 9.18 19.55 -6.39
C THR A 78 7.82 20.00 -5.87
N ARG A 79 7.80 21.05 -5.03
CA ARG A 79 6.54 21.67 -4.61
C ARG A 79 5.66 22.12 -5.77
N ALA A 80 6.26 22.67 -6.83
CA ALA A 80 5.53 23.16 -8.00
C ALA A 80 4.74 22.05 -8.73
N ASP A 81 5.25 20.82 -8.71
CA ASP A 81 4.57 19.68 -9.32
C ASP A 81 3.28 19.32 -8.57
N PHE A 82 3.27 19.45 -7.23
CA PHE A 82 2.07 19.26 -6.43
C PHE A 82 1.04 20.36 -6.66
N ASP A 83 1.48 21.62 -6.78
CA ASP A 83 0.61 22.74 -7.09
C ASP A 83 -0.04 22.56 -8.48
N ALA A 84 0.72 22.09 -9.46
CA ALA A 84 0.21 21.76 -10.79
C ALA A 84 -0.79 20.59 -10.76
N ALA A 85 -0.50 19.54 -9.98
CA ALA A 85 -1.40 18.42 -9.79
C ALA A 85 -2.73 18.84 -9.14
N GLN A 86 -2.68 19.71 -8.13
CA GLN A 86 -3.86 20.31 -7.52
C GLN A 86 -4.66 21.10 -8.55
N ALA A 87 -4.02 21.94 -9.35
CA ALA A 87 -4.68 22.72 -10.39
C ALA A 87 -5.39 21.83 -11.42
N LYS A 88 -4.77 20.71 -11.83
CA LYS A 88 -5.41 19.73 -12.73
C LYS A 88 -6.65 19.09 -12.12
N LEU A 89 -6.56 18.68 -10.86
CA LEU A 89 -7.70 18.09 -10.15
C LEU A 89 -8.84 19.11 -9.99
N LEU A 90 -8.54 20.37 -9.63
CA LEU A 90 -9.54 21.43 -9.56
C LEU A 90 -10.15 21.76 -10.93
N ALA A 91 -9.34 21.78 -11.98
CA ALA A 91 -9.80 22.04 -13.35
C ALA A 91 -10.72 20.94 -13.89
N SER A 92 -10.66 19.72 -13.34
CA SER A 92 -11.52 18.63 -13.77
C SER A 92 -12.99 18.78 -13.34
N GLY A 93 -13.29 19.70 -12.41
CA GLY A 93 -14.66 19.99 -11.98
C GLY A 93 -15.33 18.88 -11.16
N LEU A 94 -14.51 18.00 -10.57
CA LEU A 94 -14.93 16.96 -9.64
C LEU A 94 -15.25 17.50 -8.24
#